data_AF-A0A356KV25-F1
#
_entry.id   AF-A0A356KV25-F1
#
_cell.length_a   1.000
_cell.length_b   1.000
_cell.length_c   1.000
_cell.angle_alpha   90.00
_cell.angle_beta   90.00
_cell.angle_gamma   90.00
#
_symmetry.space_group_name_H-M   'P 1'
#
loop_
_entity.id
_entity.type
_entity.pdbx_description
1 polymer ?
#
loop_
_entity_poly.entity_id
_entity_poly.type
_entity_poly.pdbx_seq_one_letter_code
_entity_poly.pdbx_strand_id
1 'polypeptide(L)'
;AFRARLEPARHTLKRALTDPRLLDGIGNAYSDEILHRARLSPFKRVAKLSDEEWETLHRACQEVLDEWVALLIEQTGETWPTKVTAFRPEMAVHGKAKQPCPVCGHPVQRIRYAKNEANYCAACQTEGKVLADRSLSRLLKDDWPRTLEELERLPNAR
;
A
#
# COMPACT_ATOMS: atom_id res chain seq x y z
N ALA A 1 20.15 9.56 -5.59
CA ALA A 1 19.83 8.52 -6.59
C ALA A 1 18.35 8.16 -6.61
N PHE A 2 17.77 7.72 -5.48
CA PHE A 2 16.35 7.30 -5.38
C PHE A 2 15.36 8.35 -5.90
N ARG A 3 15.33 9.56 -5.30
CA ARG A 3 14.42 10.64 -5.71
C ARG A 3 14.51 10.94 -7.21
N ALA A 4 15.72 11.20 -7.71
CA ALA A 4 15.95 11.53 -9.13
C ALA A 4 15.40 10.46 -10.09
N ARG A 5 15.34 9.19 -9.66
CA ARG A 5 14.81 8.10 -10.48
C ARG A 5 13.28 8.09 -10.56
N LEU A 6 12.60 8.47 -9.48
CA LEU A 6 11.13 8.44 -9.38
C LEU A 6 10.50 9.77 -9.74
N GLU A 7 11.15 10.89 -9.44
CA GLU A 7 10.64 12.26 -9.60
C GLU A 7 10.06 12.57 -11.00
N PRO A 8 10.64 12.07 -12.12
CA PRO A 8 10.05 12.26 -13.45
C PRO A 8 8.69 11.55 -13.65
N ALA A 9 8.33 10.59 -12.80
CA ALA A 9 7.12 9.79 -12.96
C ALA A 9 5.86 10.65 -12.75
N ARG A 10 5.00 10.68 -13.77
CA ARG A 10 3.74 11.46 -13.76
C ARG A 10 2.56 10.66 -13.20
N HIS A 11 2.84 9.63 -12.40
CA HIS A 11 1.88 8.67 -11.89
C HIS A 11 1.72 8.76 -10.37
N THR A 12 0.87 7.90 -9.81
CA THR A 12 0.73 7.75 -8.36
C THR A 12 1.95 7.05 -7.77
N LEU A 13 2.19 7.22 -6.46
CA LEU A 13 3.31 6.61 -5.75
C LEU A 13 3.35 5.10 -5.96
N LYS A 14 2.22 4.41 -5.71
CA LYS A 14 2.17 2.96 -5.88
C LYS A 14 2.56 2.53 -7.30
N ARG A 15 2.05 3.22 -8.31
CA ARG A 15 2.36 2.91 -9.72
C ARG A 15 3.83 3.18 -10.06
N ALA A 16 4.43 4.22 -9.49
CA ALA A 16 5.84 4.52 -9.71
C ALA A 16 6.74 3.49 -9.02
N LEU A 17 6.40 3.07 -7.79
CA LEU A 17 7.12 2.04 -7.04
C LEU A 17 7.09 0.69 -7.74
N THR A 18 5.98 0.33 -8.39
CA THR A 18 5.83 -0.95 -9.10
C THR A 18 6.22 -0.90 -10.58
N ASP A 19 6.81 0.19 -11.07
CA ASP A 19 7.26 0.28 -12.46
C ASP A 19 8.70 -0.25 -12.56
N PRO A 20 8.93 -1.44 -13.15
CA PRO A 20 10.28 -2.02 -13.26
C PRO A 20 11.24 -1.16 -14.08
N ARG A 21 10.71 -0.24 -14.89
CA ARG A 21 11.53 0.73 -15.65
C ARG A 21 12.00 1.89 -14.79
N LEU A 22 11.54 2.01 -13.54
CA LEU A 22 11.96 3.01 -12.55
C LEU A 22 12.71 2.34 -11.40
N LEU A 23 12.10 1.32 -10.80
CA LEU A 23 12.65 0.53 -9.71
C LEU A 23 12.35 -0.94 -9.96
N ASP A 24 13.38 -1.78 -9.90
CA ASP A 24 13.20 -3.23 -9.94
C ASP A 24 13.06 -3.81 -8.52
N GLY A 25 12.40 -4.97 -8.40
CA GLY A 25 12.24 -5.70 -7.14
C GLY A 25 11.06 -5.28 -6.24
N ILE A 26 10.41 -4.14 -6.50
CA ILE A 26 9.22 -3.72 -5.73
C ILE A 26 7.93 -4.11 -6.47
N GLY A 27 7.29 -5.19 -5.99
CA GLY A 27 6.02 -5.68 -6.50
C GLY A 27 4.79 -5.11 -5.77
N ASN A 28 3.61 -5.63 -6.12
CA ASN A 28 2.34 -5.17 -5.56
C ASN A 28 2.30 -5.25 -4.03
N ALA A 29 2.81 -6.36 -3.46
CA ALA A 29 2.86 -6.58 -2.02
C ALA A 29 3.72 -5.55 -1.30
N TYR A 30 5.01 -5.48 -1.65
CA TYR A 30 5.93 -4.55 -1.00
C TYR A 30 5.54 -3.09 -1.21
N SER A 31 4.96 -2.72 -2.36
CA SER A 31 4.45 -1.34 -2.53
C SER A 31 3.34 -0.97 -1.54
N ASP A 32 2.43 -1.90 -1.18
CA ASP A 32 1.42 -1.65 -0.14
C ASP A 32 2.09 -1.44 1.23
N GLU A 33 3.01 -2.34 1.58
CA GLU A 33 3.73 -2.31 2.87
C GLU A 33 4.60 -1.07 3.05
N ILE A 34 5.37 -0.70 2.02
CA ILE A 34 6.21 0.51 1.99
C ILE A 34 5.36 1.76 2.19
N LEU A 35 4.25 1.88 1.46
CA LEU A 35 3.40 3.06 1.54
C LEU A 35 2.66 3.13 2.87
N HIS A 36 2.31 1.99 3.46
CA HIS A 36 1.77 1.93 4.82
C HIS A 36 2.81 2.37 5.85
N ARG A 37 4.04 1.84 5.77
CA ARG A 37 5.15 2.23 6.65
C ARG A 37 5.46 3.73 6.54
N ALA A 38 5.48 4.26 5.32
CA ALA A 38 5.69 5.69 5.05
C ALA A 38 4.48 6.57 5.42
N ARG A 39 3.32 5.98 5.75
CA ARG A 39 2.04 6.68 5.97
C ARG A 39 1.64 7.56 4.78
N LEU A 40 1.96 7.12 3.57
CA LEU A 40 1.66 7.85 2.34
C LEU A 40 0.50 7.19 1.58
N SER A 41 -0.39 8.02 1.03
CA SER A 41 -1.47 7.52 0.18
C SER A 41 -0.91 6.82 -1.07
N PRO A 42 -1.41 5.62 -1.42
CA PRO A 42 -1.00 4.94 -2.66
C PRO A 42 -1.36 5.72 -3.93
N PHE A 43 -2.29 6.68 -3.84
CA PHE A 43 -2.75 7.51 -4.94
C PHE A 43 -2.18 8.93 -4.92
N LYS A 44 -1.35 9.28 -3.93
CA LYS A 44 -0.58 10.53 -3.97
C LYS A 44 0.26 10.55 -5.24
N ARG A 45 0.32 11.69 -5.91
CA ARG A 45 1.16 11.85 -7.12
C ARG A 45 2.60 12.05 -6.69
N VAL A 46 3.55 11.44 -7.41
CA VAL A 46 4.99 11.61 -7.13
C VAL A 46 5.38 13.09 -7.10
N ALA A 47 4.89 13.87 -8.06
CA ALA A 47 5.10 15.32 -8.15
C ALA A 47 4.47 16.15 -7.01
N LYS A 48 3.87 15.51 -6.00
CA LYS A 48 3.26 16.17 -4.82
C LYS A 48 3.94 15.76 -3.51
N LEU A 49 5.05 15.01 -3.57
CA LEU A 49 5.85 14.72 -2.40
C LEU A 49 6.61 15.97 -1.94
N SER A 50 6.61 16.23 -0.62
CA SER A 50 7.56 17.15 0.00
C SER A 50 8.93 16.51 0.15
N ASP A 51 9.93 17.30 0.54
CA ASP A 51 11.29 16.81 0.75
C ASP A 51 11.33 15.79 1.92
N GLU A 52 10.59 16.05 3.00
CA GLU A 52 10.48 15.14 4.15
C GLU A 52 9.75 13.83 3.77
N GLU A 53 8.76 13.90 2.88
CA GLU A 53 8.07 12.71 2.40
C GLU A 53 8.96 11.87 1.48
N TRP A 54 9.86 12.49 0.72
CA TRP A 54 10.88 11.77 -0.05
C TRP A 54 11.82 10.99 0.86
N GLU A 55 12.31 11.62 1.92
CA GLU A 55 13.18 10.97 2.91
C GLU A 55 12.44 9.82 3.62
N THR A 56 11.20 10.07 4.03
CA THR A 56 10.35 9.07 4.70
C THR A 56 10.05 7.90 3.78
N LEU A 57 9.72 8.14 2.50
CA LEU A 57 9.47 7.10 1.52
C LEU A 57 10.74 6.26 1.28
N HIS A 58 11.89 6.91 1.11
CA HIS A 58 13.15 6.21 0.86
C HIS A 58 13.54 5.32 2.05
N ARG A 59 13.45 5.85 3.27
CA ARG A 59 13.70 5.08 4.50
C ARG A 59 12.74 3.90 4.62
N ALA A 60 11.44 4.11 4.39
CA ALA A 60 10.44 3.05 4.43
C ALA A 60 10.69 1.96 3.37
N CYS A 61 11.18 2.30 2.18
CA CYS A 61 11.61 1.32 1.19
C CYS A 61 12.72 0.42 1.74
N GLN A 62 13.76 1.00 2.32
CA GLN A 62 14.91 0.26 2.86
C GLN A 62 14.48 -0.63 4.02
N GLU A 63 13.81 -0.06 5.03
CA GLU A 63 13.36 -0.80 6.22
C GLU A 63 12.48 -2.00 5.86
N VAL A 64 11.46 -1.79 5.02
CA VAL A 64 10.54 -2.88 4.64
C VAL A 64 11.27 -3.96 3.84
N LEU A 65 12.13 -3.59 2.88
CA LEU A 65 12.84 -4.58 2.08
C LEU A 65 13.87 -5.35 2.92
N ASP A 66 14.60 -4.68 3.80
CA ASP A 66 15.58 -5.31 4.69
C ASP A 66 14.91 -6.27 5.68
N GLU A 67 13.78 -5.86 6.28
CA GLU A 67 12.96 -6.72 7.15
C GLU A 67 12.48 -7.98 6.41
N TRP A 68 11.98 -7.82 5.19
CA TRP A 68 11.49 -8.97 4.42
C TRP A 68 12.62 -9.86 3.92
N VAL A 69 13.77 -9.31 3.54
CA VAL A 69 14.94 -10.10 3.18
C VAL A 69 15.39 -10.93 4.38
N ALA A 70 15.52 -10.32 5.57
CA ALA A 70 15.91 -11.03 6.78
C ALA A 70 14.92 -12.14 7.13
N LEU A 71 13.62 -11.84 7.13
CA LEU A 71 12.57 -12.82 7.41
C LEU A 71 12.58 -13.98 6.43
N LEU A 72 12.77 -13.71 5.13
CA LEU A 72 12.80 -14.75 4.11
C LEU A 72 14.05 -15.63 4.21
N ILE A 73 15.20 -15.05 4.53
CA ILE A 73 16.44 -15.80 4.79
C ILE A 73 16.23 -16.71 6.01
N GLU A 74 15.68 -16.20 7.10
CA GLU A 74 15.39 -16.98 8.30
C GLU A 74 14.42 -18.14 8.01
N GLN A 75 13.34 -17.88 7.26
CA GLN A 75 12.35 -18.90 6.89
C GLN A 75 12.89 -19.96 5.93
N THR A 76 13.84 -19.60 5.07
CA THR A 76 14.36 -20.50 4.02
C THR A 76 15.61 -21.26 4.50
N GLY A 77 16.36 -20.70 5.44
CA GLY A 77 17.66 -21.21 5.88
C GLY A 77 18.65 -21.27 4.72
N GLU A 78 19.40 -22.37 4.63
CA GLU A 78 20.40 -22.59 3.57
C GLU A 78 19.81 -23.14 2.25
N THR A 79 18.49 -23.31 2.19
CA THR A 79 17.82 -23.92 1.03
C THR A 79 17.31 -22.86 0.04
N TRP A 80 16.72 -23.29 -1.08
CA TRP A 80 16.03 -22.38 -2.00
C TRP A 80 14.53 -22.33 -1.68
N PRO A 81 13.86 -21.16 -1.77
CA PRO A 81 12.43 -21.09 -1.52
C PRO A 81 11.65 -21.98 -2.49
N THR A 82 10.99 -23.01 -1.97
CA THR A 82 10.19 -23.94 -2.78
C THR A 82 8.80 -23.40 -3.10
N LYS A 83 8.32 -22.41 -2.32
CA LYS A 83 7.03 -21.76 -2.51
C LYS A 83 7.17 -20.24 -2.43
N VAL A 84 6.96 -19.58 -3.57
CA VAL A 84 6.90 -18.11 -3.66
C VAL A 84 5.44 -17.68 -3.61
N THR A 85 5.09 -16.86 -2.63
CA THR A 85 3.75 -16.28 -2.49
C THR A 85 3.84 -14.78 -2.20
N ALA A 86 2.92 -14.02 -2.78
CA ALA A 86 2.74 -12.60 -2.48
C ALA A 86 1.93 -12.37 -1.20
N PHE A 87 1.23 -13.39 -0.71
CA PHE A 87 0.40 -13.31 0.49
C PHE A 87 1.06 -14.03 1.65
N ARG A 88 1.33 -13.31 2.72
CA ARG A 88 2.03 -13.79 3.92
C ARG A 88 1.36 -13.27 5.19
N PRO A 89 1.25 -14.09 6.26
CA PRO A 89 0.63 -13.67 7.52
C PRO A 89 1.23 -12.39 8.12
N GLU A 90 2.53 -12.19 7.93
CA GLU A 90 3.36 -11.10 8.48
C GLU A 90 3.16 -9.75 7.77
N MET A 91 2.46 -9.74 6.62
CA MET A 91 2.10 -8.49 5.92
C MET A 91 1.19 -7.62 6.80
N ALA A 92 1.46 -6.32 6.87
CA ALA A 92 0.67 -5.39 7.67
C ALA A 92 -0.67 -5.06 6.99
N VAL A 93 -0.66 -4.84 5.67
CA VAL A 93 -1.83 -4.39 4.92
C VAL A 93 -2.08 -5.20 3.65
N HIS A 94 -1.05 -5.73 3.02
CA HIS A 94 -1.19 -6.45 1.75
C HIS A 94 -2.02 -7.72 1.91
N GLY A 95 -3.12 -7.82 1.16
CA GLY A 95 -4.06 -8.95 1.27
C GLY A 95 -4.84 -8.99 2.60
N LYS A 96 -4.77 -7.93 3.40
CA LYS A 96 -5.40 -7.85 4.74
C LYS A 96 -6.70 -7.03 4.73
N ALA A 97 -7.34 -6.83 3.57
CA ALA A 97 -8.59 -6.10 3.46
C ALA A 97 -9.62 -6.55 4.52
N LYS A 98 -10.27 -5.60 5.19
CA LYS A 98 -11.18 -5.76 6.35
C LYS A 98 -10.54 -6.23 7.66
N GLN A 99 -9.27 -6.63 7.67
CA GLN A 99 -8.56 -6.95 8.92
C GLN A 99 -8.10 -5.67 9.61
N PRO A 100 -7.91 -5.66 10.94
CA PRO A 100 -7.45 -4.49 11.65
C PRO A 100 -6.02 -4.10 11.23
N CYS A 101 -5.81 -2.81 10.96
CA CYS A 101 -4.48 -2.25 10.74
C CYS A 101 -3.65 -2.43 12.03
N PRO A 102 -2.40 -2.93 11.93
CA PRO A 102 -1.57 -3.17 13.12
C PRO A 102 -1.11 -1.88 13.83
N VAL A 103 -1.27 -0.71 13.21
CA VAL A 103 -0.90 0.58 13.79
C VAL A 103 -2.06 1.25 14.52
N CYS A 104 -3.26 1.27 13.91
CA CYS A 104 -4.39 2.06 14.42
C CYS A 104 -5.69 1.27 14.65
N GLY A 105 -5.69 -0.04 14.44
CA GLY A 105 -6.85 -0.92 14.64
C GLY A 105 -7.97 -0.83 13.59
N HIS A 106 -8.09 0.30 12.87
CA HIS A 106 -9.11 0.48 11.84
C HIS A 106 -8.98 -0.55 10.70
N PRO A 107 -10.09 -0.97 10.06
CA PRO A 107 -10.05 -1.95 8.99
C PRO A 107 -9.21 -1.48 7.80
N VAL A 108 -8.33 -2.36 7.32
CA VAL A 108 -7.59 -2.14 6.07
C VAL A 108 -8.56 -2.10 4.90
N GLN A 109 -8.41 -1.07 4.09
CA GLN A 109 -9.22 -0.81 2.91
C GLN A 109 -8.56 -1.37 1.67
N ARG A 110 -9.37 -1.65 0.65
CA ARG A 110 -8.91 -2.18 -0.63
C ARG A 110 -9.54 -1.45 -1.78
N ILE A 111 -8.72 -1.08 -2.76
CA ILE A 111 -9.16 -0.54 -4.04
C ILE A 111 -8.70 -1.48 -5.14
N ARG A 112 -9.60 -1.81 -6.05
CA ARG A 112 -9.29 -2.56 -7.27
C ARG A 112 -9.51 -1.67 -8.48
N TYR A 113 -8.51 -1.63 -9.34
CA TYR A 113 -8.59 -1.01 -10.64
C TYR A 113 -8.00 -1.90 -11.71
N ALA A 114 -8.87 -2.53 -12.50
CA ALA A 114 -8.50 -3.54 -13.50
C ALA A 114 -7.59 -4.61 -12.89
N LYS A 115 -6.32 -4.69 -13.31
CA LYS A 115 -5.33 -5.65 -12.81
C LYS A 115 -4.53 -5.15 -11.60
N ASN A 116 -4.72 -3.90 -11.19
CA ASN A 116 -4.00 -3.28 -10.08
C ASN A 116 -4.87 -3.25 -8.82
N GLU A 117 -4.31 -3.66 -7.69
CA GLU A 117 -4.97 -3.64 -6.39
C GLU A 117 -4.09 -2.90 -5.39
N ALA A 118 -4.67 -2.04 -4.56
CA ALA A 118 -3.99 -1.42 -3.44
C ALA A 118 -4.71 -1.77 -2.13
N ASN A 119 -3.96 -2.28 -1.16
CA ASN A 119 -4.43 -2.40 0.22
C ASN A 119 -3.77 -1.29 1.06
N TYR A 120 -4.56 -0.59 1.85
CA TYR A 120 -4.10 0.59 2.59
C TYR A 120 -4.94 0.82 3.84
N CYS A 121 -4.38 1.51 4.82
CA CYS A 121 -5.14 2.00 5.97
C CYS A 121 -5.61 3.44 5.73
N ALA A 122 -6.92 3.68 5.73
CA ALA A 122 -7.45 5.02 5.50
C ALA A 122 -7.08 5.99 6.64
N ALA A 123 -7.08 5.54 7.89
CA ALA A 123 -6.68 6.37 9.03
C ALA A 123 -5.21 6.78 8.93
N CYS A 124 -4.30 5.84 8.63
CA CYS A 124 -2.87 6.11 8.61
C CYS A 124 -2.39 6.84 7.35
N GLN A 125 -3.01 6.62 6.18
CA GLN A 125 -2.44 7.04 4.89
C GLN A 125 -3.24 8.13 4.18
N THR A 126 -4.49 8.38 4.58
CA THR A 126 -5.40 9.30 3.88
C THR A 126 -6.25 10.15 4.82
N GLU A 127 -5.81 10.34 6.07
CA GLU A 127 -6.52 11.18 7.06
C GLU A 127 -7.97 10.70 7.29
N GLY A 128 -8.21 9.39 7.23
CA GLY A 128 -9.54 8.79 7.35
C GLY A 128 -10.40 8.82 6.09
N LYS A 129 -9.90 9.37 4.97
CA LYS A 129 -10.62 9.38 3.69
C LYS A 129 -10.60 8.01 3.05
N VAL A 130 -11.76 7.46 2.76
CA VAL A 130 -11.91 6.20 2.02
C VAL A 130 -11.87 6.51 0.53
N LEU A 131 -10.79 6.08 -0.12
CA LEU A 131 -10.57 6.28 -1.54
C LEU A 131 -11.55 5.45 -2.36
N ALA A 132 -12.11 6.07 -3.40
CA ALA A 132 -13.11 5.45 -4.26
C ALA A 132 -12.57 4.26 -5.05
N ASP A 133 -13.18 3.09 -4.85
CA ASP A 133 -13.04 1.97 -5.77
C ASP A 133 -13.81 2.26 -7.06
N ARG A 134 -13.15 2.35 -8.22
CA ARG A 134 -13.82 2.78 -9.46
C ARG A 134 -15.03 1.92 -9.85
N SER A 135 -15.03 0.63 -9.52
CA SER A 135 -16.14 -0.27 -9.86
C SER A 135 -17.30 -0.10 -8.90
N LEU A 136 -17.02 -0.15 -7.60
CA LEU A 136 -18.04 -0.08 -6.54
C LEU A 136 -18.58 1.34 -6.36
N SER A 137 -17.73 2.37 -6.44
CA SER A 137 -18.19 3.78 -6.39
C SER A 137 -19.09 4.12 -7.57
N ARG A 138 -18.88 3.54 -8.76
CA ARG A 138 -19.79 3.73 -9.90
C ARG A 138 -21.14 3.05 -9.68
N LEU A 139 -21.16 1.93 -8.96
CA LEU A 139 -22.39 1.21 -8.62
C LEU A 139 -23.17 1.95 -7.53
N LEU A 140 -22.48 2.37 -6.47
CA LEU A 140 -23.06 3.01 -5.28
C LEU A 140 -23.35 4.50 -5.48
N LYS A 141 -22.64 5.17 -6.39
CA LYS A 141 -22.78 6.62 -6.68
C LYS A 141 -22.70 7.45 -5.40
N ASP A 142 -23.82 8.07 -5.01
CA ASP A 142 -23.91 8.95 -3.84
C ASP A 142 -23.82 8.19 -2.51
N ASP A 143 -24.09 6.87 -2.53
CA ASP A 143 -24.01 5.99 -1.37
C ASP A 143 -22.57 5.48 -1.09
N TRP A 144 -21.57 5.94 -1.85
CA TRP A 144 -20.18 5.56 -1.61
C TRP A 144 -19.62 6.22 -0.34
N PRO A 145 -19.12 5.46 0.64
CA PRO A 145 -18.54 6.03 1.85
C PRO A 145 -17.20 6.72 1.54
N ARG A 146 -17.12 8.01 1.86
CA ARG A 146 -15.94 8.86 1.66
C ARG A 146 -15.08 8.97 2.90
N THR A 147 -15.63 8.60 4.06
CA THR A 147 -14.95 8.61 5.36
C THR A 147 -15.06 7.25 6.05
N LEU A 148 -14.19 6.99 7.03
CA LEU A 148 -14.29 5.81 7.88
C LEU A 148 -15.60 5.78 8.68
N GLU A 149 -16.07 6.92 9.15
CA GLU A 149 -17.33 7.05 9.88
C GLU A 149 -18.54 6.65 9.01
N GLU A 150 -18.58 7.10 7.76
CA GLU A 150 -19.62 6.69 6.80
C GLU A 150 -19.53 5.18 6.50
N LEU A 151 -18.31 4.66 6.37
CA LEU A 151 -18.09 3.24 6.12
C LEU A 151 -18.64 2.38 7.26
N GLU A 152 -18.40 2.75 8.52
CA GLU A 152 -18.87 2.03 9.71
C GLU A 152 -20.39 1.98 9.83
N ARG A 153 -21.09 2.97 9.27
CA ARG A 153 -22.56 3.04 9.27
C ARG A 153 -23.22 2.11 8.25
N LEU A 154 -22.46 1.54 7.31
CA LEU A 154 -23.02 0.63 6.32
C LEU A 154 -23.41 -0.72 6.96
N PRO A 155 -24.58 -1.28 6.62
CA PRO A 155 -25.10 -2.50 7.26
C PRO A 155 -24.21 -3.74 7.11
N ASN A 156 -23.23 -3.73 6.20
CA ASN A 156 -22.28 -4.82 5.94
C ASN A 156 -20.82 -4.44 6.27
N ALA A 157 -20.60 -3.44 7.13
CA ALA A 157 -19.27 -2.93 7.47
C ALA A 157 -18.47 -3.80 8.45
N ARG A 158 -19.08 -4.85 9.01
CA ARG A 158 -18.45 -5.82 9.92
C ARG A 158 -18.17 -7.13 9.20
#